data_AF-A0A2E7J6V3-F1
#
_entry.id   AF-A0A2E7J6V3-F1
#
_cell.length_a   1.000
_cell.length_b   1.000
_cell.length_c   1.000
_cell.angle_alpha   90.00
_cell.angle_beta   90.00
_cell.angle_gamma   90.00
#
_symmetry.space_group_name_H-M   'P 1'
#
loop_
_entity.id
_entity.type
_entity.pdbx_description
1 polymer ?
#
loop_
_entity_poly.entity_id
_entity_poly.type
_entity_poly.pdbx_seq_one_letter_code
_entity_poly.pdbx_strand_id
1 'polypeptide(L)'
;MSSGVSAGGILEILVISMRDAFLAVTVFVAAMVLLFSWLQYVTAGRFVSWIRDNQRFQPAIGALMGLTPGCGGAIIVMPMYARGYVTYGTVIATLIATLGDAAFVLIGAIFQDSAFLTPVIAVHATSFIVGVAWGYGVDLLEVTPTTPLGSFGPKIGSGEPLGEEAAREMEGKGSVIEDMPREVPDGLGYRIIHQGYRVWWVVTAVGLCLAILLLVWYAQDPEYAPELAWNPTTRDGLVTWVGLIGTSLSIILYVSSKNFFGDDTEATIGDKLNSLDETLVHAASETAFVTFWVLIAYLAFELGMIASGINEEDLAEHGAGAGAVIVAAAVGLIPGCGPQIIAISAYVEGVISFPALVSNAISQDGDALFPLLVRHKVASIWATIHTTLPAIIVGLAFFWAMGEYPSLTGNLQP
;
A
#
# COMPACT_ATOMS: atom_id res chain seq x y z
N MET A 1 1.01 -26.98 -22.36
CA MET A 1 2.32 -26.85 -23.06
C MET A 1 3.37 -26.64 -21.99
N SER A 2 4.55 -27.27 -22.08
CA SER A 2 5.53 -27.29 -20.98
C SER A 2 6.03 -25.88 -20.63
N SER A 3 5.61 -25.38 -19.47
CA SER A 3 6.06 -24.16 -18.80
C SER A 3 7.49 -24.34 -18.28
N GLY A 4 8.45 -24.43 -19.18
CA GLY A 4 9.86 -24.32 -18.82
C GLY A 4 10.20 -22.85 -18.63
N VAL A 5 10.06 -22.34 -17.41
CA VAL A 5 10.56 -20.99 -17.07
C VAL A 5 12.06 -20.99 -17.34
N SER A 6 12.49 -20.22 -18.35
CA SER A 6 13.91 -20.12 -18.67
C SER A 6 14.65 -19.36 -17.56
N ALA A 7 15.93 -19.66 -17.32
CA ALA A 7 16.74 -18.91 -16.36
C ALA A 7 16.81 -17.41 -16.71
N GLY A 8 16.68 -17.06 -17.99
CA GLY A 8 16.54 -15.68 -18.46
C GLY A 8 15.24 -15.03 -17.99
N GLY A 9 14.11 -15.73 -18.13
CA GLY A 9 12.81 -15.22 -17.68
C GLY A 9 12.75 -14.99 -16.16
N ILE A 10 13.35 -15.87 -15.35
CA ILE A 10 13.44 -15.66 -13.89
C ILE A 10 14.26 -14.42 -13.56
N LEU A 11 15.37 -14.20 -14.28
CA LEU A 11 16.21 -13.03 -14.07
C LEU A 11 15.49 -11.73 -14.46
N GLU A 12 14.73 -11.73 -15.55
CA GLU A 12 13.92 -10.59 -15.98
C GLU A 12 12.87 -10.24 -14.92
N ILE A 13 12.12 -11.22 -14.43
CA ILE A 13 11.14 -11.03 -13.34
C ILE A 13 11.83 -10.44 -12.11
N LEU A 14 12.98 -11.00 -11.71
CA LEU A 14 13.73 -10.48 -10.57
C LEU A 14 14.10 -9.00 -10.74
N VAL A 15 14.62 -8.62 -11.91
CA VAL A 15 15.04 -7.24 -12.16
C VAL A 15 13.85 -6.30 -12.20
N ILE A 16 12.73 -6.70 -12.82
CA ILE A 16 11.49 -5.94 -12.86
C ILE A 16 10.94 -5.76 -11.44
N SER A 17 10.81 -6.83 -10.66
CA SER A 17 10.36 -6.76 -9.27
C SER A 17 11.28 -5.90 -8.39
N MET A 18 12.60 -5.96 -8.59
CA MET A 18 13.54 -5.07 -7.88
C MET A 18 13.37 -3.61 -8.28
N ARG A 19 13.16 -3.32 -9.56
CA ARG A 19 12.94 -1.97 -10.06
C ARG A 19 11.65 -1.38 -9.48
N ASP A 20 10.57 -2.14 -9.54
CA ASP A 20 9.23 -1.68 -9.16
C ASP A 20 9.10 -1.58 -7.64
N ALA A 21 9.65 -2.54 -6.88
CA ALA A 21 9.70 -2.45 -5.42
C ALA A 21 10.42 -1.16 -4.95
N PHE A 22 11.45 -0.71 -5.67
CA PHE A 22 12.11 0.55 -5.34
C PHE A 22 11.31 1.77 -5.78
N LEU A 23 10.98 1.87 -7.07
CA LEU A 23 10.47 3.08 -7.69
C LEU A 23 8.97 3.29 -7.50
N ALA A 24 8.17 2.22 -7.47
CA ALA A 24 6.72 2.33 -7.25
C ALA A 24 6.41 2.45 -5.74
N VAL A 25 7.15 1.73 -4.88
CA VAL A 25 6.81 1.65 -3.44
C VAL A 25 7.83 2.34 -2.55
N THR A 26 9.10 1.95 -2.61
CA THR A 26 10.11 2.36 -1.60
C THR A 26 10.35 3.86 -1.56
N VAL A 27 10.51 4.53 -2.70
CA VAL A 27 10.75 5.99 -2.73
C VAL A 27 9.53 6.76 -2.18
N PHE A 28 8.33 6.24 -2.47
CA PHE A 28 7.04 6.46 -1.81
C PHE A 28 7.12 6.52 -0.29
N VAL A 29 7.34 5.33 0.27
CA VAL A 29 7.43 5.07 1.70
C VAL A 29 8.52 5.94 2.33
N ALA A 30 9.69 6.04 1.71
CA ALA A 30 10.84 6.78 2.22
C ALA A 30 10.56 8.27 2.34
N ALA A 31 10.03 8.89 1.27
CA ALA A 31 9.64 10.29 1.28
C ALA A 31 8.62 10.58 2.37
N MET A 32 7.73 9.61 2.60
CA MET A 32 6.67 9.75 3.57
C MET A 32 7.11 9.59 5.02
N VAL A 33 7.89 8.55 5.31
CA VAL A 33 8.50 8.34 6.63
C VAL A 33 9.38 9.54 6.98
N LEU A 34 10.11 10.09 6.01
CA LEU A 34 10.87 11.33 6.18
C LEU A 34 9.95 12.51 6.51
N LEU A 35 8.89 12.72 5.73
CA LEU A 35 7.92 13.81 5.95
C LEU A 35 7.29 13.73 7.33
N PHE A 36 6.87 12.53 7.76
CA PHE A 36 6.27 12.30 9.05
C PHE A 36 7.27 12.54 10.20
N SER A 37 8.49 12.00 10.08
CA SER A 37 9.56 12.23 11.07
C SER A 37 9.94 13.71 11.17
N TRP A 38 10.03 14.40 10.04
CA TRP A 38 10.25 15.86 10.00
C TRP A 38 9.09 16.63 10.65
N LEU A 39 7.85 16.27 10.35
CA LEU A 39 6.67 16.89 10.93
C LEU A 39 6.62 16.68 12.45
N GLN A 40 6.93 15.48 12.94
CA GLN A 40 7.04 15.20 14.37
C GLN A 40 8.15 16.03 15.04
N TYR A 41 9.32 16.10 14.41
CA TYR A 41 10.45 16.90 14.88
C TYR A 41 10.07 18.39 15.01
N VAL A 42 9.50 18.98 13.96
CA VAL A 42 9.12 20.41 13.94
C VAL A 42 7.96 20.71 14.88
N THR A 43 7.00 19.78 15.03
CA THR A 43 5.84 19.98 15.90
C THR A 43 6.10 19.61 17.36
N ALA A 44 7.30 19.13 17.70
CA ALA A 44 7.63 18.59 19.01
C ALA A 44 6.57 17.57 19.48
N GLY A 45 6.11 16.71 18.57
CA GLY A 45 5.09 15.68 18.82
C GLY A 45 3.63 16.17 18.83
N ARG A 46 3.34 17.48 18.75
CA ARG A 46 1.96 18.02 18.81
C ARG A 46 1.04 17.54 17.68
N PHE A 47 1.61 17.20 16.51
CA PHE A 47 0.82 16.68 15.38
C PHE A 47 0.14 15.35 15.73
N VAL A 48 0.89 14.45 16.38
CA VAL A 48 0.38 13.14 16.79
C VAL A 48 -0.70 13.28 17.85
N SER A 49 -0.46 14.13 18.86
CA SER A 49 -1.46 14.37 19.91
C SER A 49 -2.75 14.91 19.32
N TRP A 50 -2.68 15.84 18.35
CA TRP A 50 -3.88 16.35 17.69
C TRP A 50 -4.67 15.27 16.95
N ILE A 51 -4.01 14.38 16.20
CA ILE A 51 -4.69 13.26 15.53
C ILE A 51 -5.34 12.34 16.55
N ARG A 52 -4.62 12.01 17.62
CA ARG A 52 -5.09 11.14 18.69
C ARG A 52 -6.29 11.73 19.45
N ASP A 53 -6.29 13.04 19.68
CA ASP A 53 -7.38 13.73 20.38
C ASP A 53 -8.65 13.85 19.50
N ASN A 54 -8.50 13.76 18.19
CA ASN A 54 -9.56 14.00 17.21
C ASN A 54 -10.03 12.71 16.49
N GLN A 55 -10.10 11.58 17.23
CA GLN A 55 -10.46 10.24 16.71
C GLN A 55 -11.70 10.23 15.82
N ARG A 56 -12.70 11.06 16.17
CA ARG A 56 -13.95 11.15 15.41
C ARG A 56 -13.77 11.53 13.94
N PHE A 57 -12.69 12.19 13.53
CA PHE A 57 -12.48 12.56 12.13
C PHE A 57 -11.50 11.64 11.40
N GLN A 58 -10.86 10.69 12.10
CA GLN A 58 -9.79 9.89 11.53
C GLN A 58 -10.26 9.04 10.32
N PRO A 59 -11.40 8.33 10.33
CA PRO A 59 -11.85 7.58 9.15
C PRO A 59 -12.10 8.44 7.91
N ALA A 60 -12.65 9.65 8.10
CA ALA A 60 -12.87 10.59 7.00
C ALA A 60 -11.56 11.13 6.41
N ILE A 61 -10.59 11.44 7.27
CA ILE A 61 -9.25 11.86 6.85
C ILE A 61 -8.54 10.70 6.14
N GLY A 62 -8.64 9.48 6.68
CA GLY A 62 -8.09 8.28 6.08
C GLY A 62 -8.63 8.02 4.67
N ALA A 63 -9.95 8.05 4.49
CA ALA A 63 -10.55 7.91 3.15
C ALA A 63 -10.09 9.00 2.17
N LEU A 64 -9.96 10.26 2.63
CA LEU A 64 -9.44 11.35 1.80
C LEU A 64 -7.98 11.11 1.40
N MET A 65 -7.17 10.54 2.29
CA MET A 65 -5.81 10.12 1.99
C MET A 65 -5.79 8.93 1.04
N GLY A 66 -6.72 7.99 1.14
CA GLY A 66 -6.85 6.87 0.20
C GLY A 66 -7.11 7.33 -1.24
N LEU A 67 -7.90 8.39 -1.43
CA LEU A 67 -8.18 8.95 -2.76
C LEU A 67 -6.95 9.50 -3.49
N THR A 68 -5.80 9.66 -2.82
CA THR A 68 -4.59 10.13 -3.50
C THR A 68 -4.08 9.06 -4.47
N PRO A 69 -3.88 9.39 -5.76
CA PRO A 69 -3.26 8.47 -6.72
C PRO A 69 -1.88 7.96 -6.23
N GLY A 70 -1.54 6.73 -6.57
CA GLY A 70 -0.21 6.14 -6.34
C GLY A 70 0.04 5.59 -4.93
N CYS A 71 -0.99 5.10 -4.24
CA CYS A 71 -0.93 4.48 -2.90
C CYS A 71 -0.35 5.35 -1.77
N GLY A 72 0.14 6.56 -2.05
CA GLY A 72 0.95 7.37 -1.13
C GLY A 72 0.22 7.71 0.18
N GLY A 73 -1.05 8.08 0.11
CA GLY A 73 -1.86 8.34 1.30
C GLY A 73 -2.15 7.09 2.13
N ALA A 74 -2.41 5.95 1.50
CA ALA A 74 -2.58 4.68 2.20
C ALA A 74 -1.29 4.20 2.88
N ILE A 75 -0.14 4.39 2.22
CA ILE A 75 1.18 4.12 2.79
C ILE A 75 1.48 4.96 4.04
N ILE A 76 0.90 6.16 4.19
CA ILE A 76 1.01 6.95 5.44
C ILE A 76 0.26 6.28 6.59
N VAL A 77 -0.95 5.83 6.32
CA VAL A 77 -1.88 5.40 7.36
C VAL A 77 -1.41 4.09 8.02
N MET A 78 -0.76 3.19 7.27
CA MET A 78 -0.34 1.89 7.83
C MET A 78 0.73 2.01 8.94
N PRO A 79 1.84 2.76 8.77
CA PRO A 79 2.78 3.01 9.87
C PRO A 79 2.15 3.76 11.04
N MET A 80 1.22 4.69 10.79
CA MET A 80 0.51 5.39 11.86
C MET A 80 -0.37 4.45 12.67
N TYR A 81 -1.02 3.49 12.03
CA TYR A 81 -1.79 2.45 12.70
C TYR A 81 -0.89 1.51 13.51
N ALA A 82 0.22 1.06 12.92
CA ALA A 82 1.20 0.21 13.61
C ALA A 82 1.79 0.90 14.87
N ARG A 83 1.84 2.24 14.88
CA ARG A 83 2.27 3.06 16.03
C ARG A 83 1.13 3.46 16.97
N GLY A 84 -0.10 3.01 16.72
CA GLY A 84 -1.26 3.29 17.57
C GLY A 84 -1.82 4.72 17.46
N TYR A 85 -1.49 5.47 16.40
CA TYR A 85 -1.94 6.85 16.24
C TYR A 85 -3.33 6.99 15.60
N VAL A 86 -3.73 6.00 14.80
CA VAL A 86 -5.02 5.96 14.11
C VAL A 86 -5.75 4.66 14.43
N THR A 87 -7.08 4.68 14.37
CA THR A 87 -7.93 3.52 14.62
C THR A 87 -7.86 2.49 13.49
N TYR A 88 -8.32 1.26 13.76
CA TYR A 88 -8.49 0.25 12.72
C TYR A 88 -9.52 0.67 11.67
N GLY A 89 -10.61 1.35 12.05
CA GLY A 89 -11.57 1.89 11.09
C GLY A 89 -10.96 2.93 10.15
N THR A 90 -9.94 3.67 10.59
CA THR A 90 -9.17 4.58 9.73
C THR A 90 -8.36 3.83 8.66
N VAL A 91 -7.74 2.70 9.03
CA VAL A 91 -7.07 1.81 8.07
C VAL A 91 -8.07 1.32 7.02
N ILE A 92 -9.21 0.78 7.46
CA ILE A 92 -10.24 0.25 6.56
C ILE A 92 -10.80 1.34 5.64
N ALA A 93 -11.09 2.53 6.16
CA ALA A 93 -11.56 3.65 5.35
C ALA A 93 -10.56 4.06 4.26
N THR A 94 -9.27 4.03 4.60
CA THR A 94 -8.19 4.38 3.68
C THR A 94 -8.02 3.33 2.60
N LEU A 95 -8.04 2.03 2.96
CA LEU A 95 -7.92 0.92 2.02
C LEU A 95 -9.11 0.88 1.05
N ILE A 96 -10.34 1.01 1.54
CA ILE A 96 -11.53 1.04 0.66
C ILE A 96 -11.49 2.22 -0.33
N ALA A 97 -10.95 3.36 0.09
CA ALA A 97 -10.89 4.55 -0.75
C ALA A 97 -9.73 4.55 -1.76
N THR A 98 -8.76 3.61 -1.64
CA THR A 98 -7.54 3.63 -2.45
C THR A 98 -7.77 3.00 -3.83
N LEU A 99 -7.30 3.69 -4.88
CA LEU A 99 -7.21 3.15 -6.24
C LEU A 99 -5.77 2.94 -6.71
N GLY A 100 -4.80 3.24 -5.84
CA GLY A 100 -3.38 3.05 -6.10
C GLY A 100 -2.92 3.70 -7.40
N ASP A 101 -2.03 3.01 -8.12
CA ASP A 101 -1.56 3.44 -9.44
C ASP A 101 -2.64 3.32 -10.53
N ALA A 102 -3.66 2.49 -10.32
CA ALA A 102 -4.73 2.30 -11.29
C ALA A 102 -5.59 3.56 -11.45
N ALA A 103 -5.57 4.47 -10.47
CA ALA A 103 -6.13 5.81 -10.60
C ALA A 103 -5.53 6.59 -11.80
N PHE A 104 -4.25 6.40 -12.12
CA PHE A 104 -3.62 7.06 -13.27
C PHE A 104 -4.16 6.54 -14.60
N VAL A 105 -4.46 5.24 -14.69
CA VAL A 105 -5.07 4.64 -15.89
C VAL A 105 -6.45 5.22 -16.13
N LEU A 106 -7.27 5.34 -15.08
CA LEU A 106 -8.59 5.98 -15.16
C LEU A 106 -8.50 7.46 -15.57
N ILE A 107 -7.52 8.20 -15.04
CA ILE A 107 -7.27 9.60 -15.42
C ILE A 107 -6.86 9.69 -16.89
N GLY A 108 -5.98 8.79 -17.34
CA GLY A 108 -5.57 8.70 -18.74
C GLY A 108 -6.73 8.39 -19.67
N ALA A 109 -7.62 7.48 -19.29
CA ALA A 109 -8.83 7.16 -20.05
C ALA A 109 -9.72 8.41 -20.26
N ILE A 110 -9.84 9.31 -19.27
CA ILE A 110 -10.57 10.58 -19.42
C ILE A 110 -9.94 11.49 -20.48
N PHE A 111 -8.61 11.53 -20.54
CA PHE A 111 -7.90 12.35 -21.53
C PHE A 111 -8.08 11.81 -22.96
N GLN A 112 -8.23 10.50 -23.11
CA GLN A 112 -8.50 9.87 -24.40
C GLN A 112 -9.96 10.00 -24.82
N ASP A 113 -10.90 9.77 -23.88
CA ASP A 113 -12.33 9.94 -24.10
C ASP A 113 -13.02 10.53 -22.85
N SER A 114 -13.63 11.69 -23.03
CA SER A 114 -14.41 12.38 -21.99
C SER A 114 -15.60 11.58 -21.45
N ALA A 115 -16.06 10.55 -22.17
CA ALA A 115 -17.10 9.64 -21.70
C ALA A 115 -16.72 8.95 -20.38
N PHE A 116 -15.43 8.70 -20.14
CA PHE A 116 -14.93 8.10 -18.91
C PHE A 116 -14.99 9.02 -17.69
N LEU A 117 -15.28 10.33 -17.85
CA LEU A 117 -15.34 11.25 -16.71
C LEU A 117 -16.39 10.83 -15.67
N THR A 118 -17.59 10.46 -16.14
CA THR A 118 -18.69 10.04 -15.26
C THR A 118 -18.36 8.78 -14.46
N PRO A 119 -17.93 7.66 -15.07
CA PRO A 119 -17.60 6.45 -14.30
C PRO A 119 -16.39 6.64 -13.38
N VAL A 120 -15.38 7.42 -13.78
CA VAL A 120 -14.23 7.71 -12.90
C VAL A 120 -14.65 8.46 -11.65
N ILE A 121 -15.47 9.51 -11.80
CA ILE A 121 -16.02 10.25 -10.65
C ILE A 121 -16.89 9.32 -9.80
N ALA A 122 -17.71 8.47 -10.43
CA ALA A 122 -18.60 7.55 -9.73
C ALA A 122 -17.82 6.53 -8.89
N VAL A 123 -16.75 5.93 -9.42
CA VAL A 123 -15.87 5.01 -8.67
C VAL A 123 -15.22 5.71 -7.48
N HIS A 124 -14.55 6.85 -7.68
CA HIS A 124 -13.88 7.57 -6.59
C HIS A 124 -14.85 8.06 -5.52
N ALA A 125 -16.00 8.62 -5.92
CA ALA A 125 -17.02 9.07 -4.98
C ALA A 125 -17.61 7.89 -4.18
N THR A 126 -17.87 6.76 -4.85
CA THR A 126 -18.38 5.55 -4.19
C THR A 126 -17.35 5.00 -3.20
N SER A 127 -16.10 4.80 -3.63
CA SER A 127 -15.02 4.33 -2.76
C SER A 127 -14.81 5.24 -1.55
N PHE A 128 -14.85 6.57 -1.73
CA PHE A 128 -14.79 7.51 -0.61
C PHE A 128 -15.98 7.36 0.35
N ILE A 129 -17.20 7.40 -0.15
CA ILE A 129 -18.42 7.35 0.69
C ILE A 129 -18.46 6.02 1.46
N VAL A 130 -18.20 4.91 0.77
CA VAL A 130 -18.17 3.57 1.37
C VAL A 130 -17.04 3.47 2.38
N GLY A 131 -15.84 3.95 2.05
CA GLY A 131 -14.69 3.93 2.97
C GLY A 131 -14.98 4.70 4.25
N VAL A 132 -15.52 5.91 4.15
CA VAL A 132 -15.92 6.70 5.32
C VAL A 132 -16.99 5.97 6.14
N ALA A 133 -18.08 5.55 5.50
CA ALA A 133 -19.19 4.92 6.19
C ALA A 133 -18.77 3.60 6.88
N TRP A 134 -18.00 2.77 6.18
CA TRP A 134 -17.55 1.48 6.67
C TRP A 134 -16.49 1.62 7.76
N GLY A 135 -15.55 2.56 7.61
CA GLY A 135 -14.55 2.86 8.64
C GLY A 135 -15.18 3.35 9.95
N TYR A 136 -16.18 4.24 9.88
CA TYR A 136 -16.97 4.60 11.06
C TYR A 136 -17.74 3.42 11.64
N GLY A 137 -18.28 2.54 10.79
CA GLY A 137 -18.95 1.31 11.23
C GLY A 137 -18.00 0.37 11.99
N VAL A 138 -16.78 0.19 11.49
CA VAL A 138 -15.72 -0.60 12.11
C VAL A 138 -15.37 -0.05 13.50
N ASP A 139 -15.15 1.26 13.62
CA ASP A 139 -14.84 1.89 14.90
C ASP A 139 -16.04 1.83 15.88
N LEU A 140 -17.26 2.06 15.39
CA LEU A 140 -18.49 2.02 16.21
C LEU A 140 -18.79 0.62 16.76
N LEU A 141 -18.52 -0.42 15.97
CA LEU A 141 -18.73 -1.82 16.36
C LEU A 141 -17.57 -2.37 17.21
N GLU A 142 -16.54 -1.57 17.48
CA GLU A 142 -15.30 -1.99 18.15
C GLU A 142 -14.65 -3.18 17.44
N VAL A 143 -14.73 -3.19 16.11
CA VAL A 143 -14.07 -4.18 15.26
C VAL A 143 -12.59 -3.88 15.26
N THR A 144 -11.80 -4.88 15.66
CA THR A 144 -10.34 -4.81 15.65
C THR A 144 -9.79 -6.14 15.11
N PRO A 145 -8.49 -6.25 14.79
CA PRO A 145 -7.92 -7.53 14.38
C PRO A 145 -8.06 -8.66 15.42
N THR A 146 -8.17 -8.36 16.72
CA THR A 146 -8.42 -9.33 17.80
C THR A 146 -9.89 -9.58 18.05
N THR A 147 -10.75 -8.61 17.75
CA THR A 147 -12.22 -8.71 17.78
C THR A 147 -12.80 -8.44 16.38
N PRO A 148 -12.56 -9.33 15.40
CA PRO A 148 -12.92 -9.07 14.01
C PRO A 148 -14.43 -9.00 13.78
N LEU A 149 -15.23 -9.56 14.69
CA LEU A 149 -16.69 -9.46 14.65
C LEU A 149 -17.24 -8.38 15.59
N GLY A 150 -16.36 -7.49 16.07
CA GLY A 150 -16.70 -6.41 16.99
C GLY A 150 -17.00 -6.89 18.41
N SER A 151 -17.69 -6.04 19.17
CA SER A 151 -18.04 -6.23 20.58
C SER A 151 -18.85 -7.51 20.89
N PHE A 152 -19.47 -8.13 19.88
CA PHE A 152 -20.27 -9.36 20.02
C PHE A 152 -19.49 -10.63 19.63
N GLY A 153 -18.25 -10.49 19.15
CA GLY A 153 -17.42 -11.58 18.65
C GLY A 153 -16.55 -12.26 19.70
N PRO A 154 -16.08 -13.49 19.45
CA PRO A 154 -15.03 -14.10 20.25
C PRO A 154 -13.71 -13.32 20.08
N LYS A 155 -12.99 -13.10 21.18
CA LYS A 155 -11.62 -12.58 21.14
C LYS A 155 -10.69 -13.64 20.58
N ILE A 156 -10.04 -13.34 19.47
CA ILE A 156 -8.97 -14.16 18.91
C ILE A 156 -7.67 -13.66 19.56
N GLY A 157 -6.99 -14.54 20.30
CA GLY A 157 -5.70 -14.20 20.88
C GLY A 157 -4.64 -14.09 19.78
N SER A 158 -4.19 -12.87 19.47
CA SER A 158 -2.92 -12.66 18.77
C SER A 158 -1.82 -12.45 19.81
N GLY A 159 -0.73 -13.20 19.71
CA GLY A 159 0.48 -12.98 20.54
C GLY A 159 1.31 -11.76 20.12
N GLU A 160 0.79 -10.94 19.19
CA GLU A 160 1.40 -9.69 18.73
C GLU A 160 0.67 -8.52 19.41
N PRO A 161 1.37 -7.62 20.13
CA PRO A 161 0.77 -6.38 20.60
C PRO A 161 0.36 -5.54 19.39
N LEU A 162 -0.94 -5.33 19.22
CA LEU A 162 -1.52 -4.55 18.12
C LEU A 162 -1.61 -3.08 18.53
N GLY A 163 -1.62 -2.15 17.57
CA GLY A 163 -1.45 -0.70 17.78
C GLY A 163 -2.21 -0.06 18.95
N GLU A 164 -3.42 -0.51 19.30
CA GLU A 164 -4.16 -0.03 20.48
C GLU A 164 -3.69 -0.63 21.82
N GLU A 165 -3.33 -1.91 21.84
CA GLU A 165 -2.75 -2.57 23.02
C GLU A 165 -1.31 -2.12 23.25
N ALA A 166 -0.53 -1.94 22.17
CA ALA A 166 0.81 -1.35 22.22
C ALA A 166 0.78 0.08 22.74
N ALA A 167 -0.16 0.93 22.27
CA ALA A 167 -0.33 2.29 22.78
C ALA A 167 -0.75 2.33 24.26
N ARG A 168 -1.61 1.38 24.70
CA ARG A 168 -2.02 1.27 26.12
C ARG A 168 -0.91 0.71 27.03
N GLU A 169 -0.10 -0.22 26.55
CA GLU A 169 1.08 -0.71 27.29
C GLU A 169 2.15 0.37 27.40
N MET A 170 2.31 1.20 26.35
CA MET A 170 3.20 2.37 26.35
C MET A 170 2.78 3.45 27.35
N GLU A 171 1.48 3.73 27.50
CA GLU A 171 0.99 4.70 28.51
C GLU A 171 1.11 4.20 29.97
N GLY A 172 1.30 2.90 30.18
CA GLY A 172 1.15 2.26 31.51
C GLY A 172 2.43 2.08 32.33
N LYS A 173 3.63 2.11 31.76
CA LYS A 173 4.88 1.78 32.49
C LYS A 173 6.08 2.65 32.10
N GLY A 174 6.33 3.70 32.88
CA GLY A 174 7.57 4.49 32.83
C GLY A 174 8.84 3.77 33.32
N SER A 175 8.94 2.44 33.20
CA SER A 175 10.09 1.67 33.73
C SER A 175 10.56 0.51 32.85
N VAL A 176 10.01 0.32 31.64
CA VAL A 176 10.48 -0.73 30.70
C VAL A 176 11.57 -0.19 29.75
N ILE A 177 11.67 1.13 29.66
CA ILE A 177 12.63 1.91 28.87
C ILE A 177 14.10 1.65 29.28
N GLU A 178 14.36 1.36 30.56
CA GLU A 178 15.73 1.17 31.06
C GLU A 178 16.36 -0.18 30.70
N ASP A 179 15.56 -1.21 30.42
CA ASP A 179 16.03 -2.59 30.20
C ASP A 179 16.16 -2.98 28.72
N MET A 180 15.95 -2.05 27.79
CA MET A 180 16.05 -2.34 26.36
C MET A 180 17.50 -2.36 25.85
N PRO A 181 17.86 -3.28 24.94
CA PRO A 181 19.18 -3.33 24.34
C PRO A 181 19.48 -2.04 23.57
N ARG A 182 20.49 -1.29 24.00
CA ARG A 182 20.99 -0.11 23.27
C ARG A 182 21.92 -0.56 22.15
N GLU A 183 21.96 0.21 21.06
CA GLU A 183 22.90 -0.04 19.97
C GLU A 183 24.33 -0.16 20.49
N VAL A 184 25.04 -1.21 20.06
CA VAL A 184 26.45 -1.41 20.38
C VAL A 184 27.27 -0.62 19.33
N PRO A 185 27.95 0.49 19.70
CA PRO A 185 28.51 1.45 18.74
C PRO A 185 29.64 0.93 17.82
N ASP A 186 30.14 -0.29 18.02
CA ASP A 186 31.39 -0.76 17.41
C ASP A 186 31.24 -1.93 16.40
N GLY A 187 30.02 -2.20 15.93
CA GLY A 187 29.74 -3.25 14.94
C GLY A 187 30.03 -2.88 13.47
N LEU A 188 30.32 -3.88 12.63
CA LEU A 188 30.38 -3.70 11.16
C LEU A 188 29.01 -3.28 10.60
N GLY A 189 27.90 -3.81 11.15
CA GLY A 189 26.53 -3.39 10.82
C GLY A 189 26.27 -1.91 11.15
N TYR A 190 26.70 -1.45 12.32
CA TYR A 190 26.58 -0.04 12.73
C TYR A 190 27.25 0.90 11.73
N ARG A 191 28.49 0.58 11.30
CA ARG A 191 29.22 1.36 10.30
C ARG A 191 28.55 1.36 8.93
N ILE A 192 28.05 0.20 8.46
CA ILE A 192 27.35 0.11 7.17
C ILE A 192 26.08 0.95 7.19
N ILE A 193 25.32 0.92 8.29
CA ILE A 193 24.09 1.70 8.43
C ILE A 193 24.40 3.21 8.47
N HIS A 194 25.31 3.64 9.35
CA HIS A 194 25.64 5.05 9.56
C HIS A 194 26.44 5.71 8.42
N GLN A 195 27.02 4.92 7.50
CA GLN A 195 27.65 5.46 6.29
C GLN A 195 26.81 5.22 5.04
N GLY A 196 26.14 4.07 4.97
CA GLY A 196 25.33 3.63 3.84
C GLY A 196 24.00 4.37 3.71
N TYR A 197 23.39 4.84 4.80
CA TYR A 197 22.12 5.57 4.74
C TYR A 197 22.21 6.83 3.88
N ARG A 198 23.36 7.53 3.87
CA ARG A 198 23.56 8.73 3.05
C ARG A 198 23.53 8.41 1.55
N VAL A 199 24.22 7.35 1.15
CA VAL A 199 24.23 6.88 -0.24
C VAL A 199 22.82 6.44 -0.64
N TRP A 200 22.15 5.69 0.24
CA TRP A 200 20.78 5.27 0.03
C TRP A 200 19.83 6.46 -0.15
N TRP A 201 19.89 7.49 0.72
CA TRP A 201 19.07 8.69 0.58
C TRP A 201 19.31 9.46 -0.72
N VAL A 202 20.55 9.53 -1.20
CA VAL A 202 20.86 10.14 -2.51
C VAL A 202 20.20 9.35 -3.64
N VAL A 203 20.29 8.02 -3.62
CA VAL A 203 19.64 7.15 -4.61
C VAL A 203 18.12 7.26 -4.52
N THR A 204 17.56 7.28 -3.31
CA THR A 204 16.13 7.46 -3.05
C THR A 204 15.63 8.82 -3.55
N ALA A 205 16.40 9.90 -3.39
CA ALA A 205 16.03 11.22 -3.90
C ALA A 205 15.98 11.25 -5.44
N VAL A 206 16.98 10.65 -6.10
CA VAL A 206 16.97 10.47 -7.56
C VAL A 206 15.80 9.59 -7.99
N GLY A 207 15.60 8.47 -7.29
CA GLY A 207 14.48 7.54 -7.52
C GLY A 207 13.12 8.21 -7.38
N LEU A 208 12.94 9.08 -6.39
CA LEU A 208 11.70 9.83 -6.20
C LEU A 208 11.42 10.78 -7.37
N CYS A 209 12.44 11.48 -7.86
CA CYS A 209 12.29 12.31 -9.07
C CYS A 209 11.86 11.46 -10.28
N LEU A 210 12.45 10.27 -10.44
CA LEU A 210 12.08 9.35 -11.52
C LEU A 210 10.70 8.74 -11.35
N ALA A 211 10.31 8.39 -10.13
CA ALA A 211 8.98 7.89 -9.83
C ALA A 211 7.91 8.93 -10.15
N ILE A 212 8.14 10.20 -9.77
CA ILE A 212 7.24 11.30 -10.17
C ILE A 212 7.19 11.45 -11.70
N LEU A 213 8.32 11.32 -12.40
CA LEU A 213 8.33 11.35 -13.87
C LEU A 213 7.62 10.15 -14.50
N LEU A 214 7.75 8.94 -13.91
CA LEU A 214 7.01 7.76 -14.33
C LEU A 214 5.51 8.00 -14.22
N LEU A 215 5.03 8.56 -13.10
CA LEU A 215 3.62 8.92 -12.94
C LEU A 215 3.15 9.90 -14.01
N VAL A 216 3.98 10.88 -14.39
CA VAL A 216 3.67 11.81 -15.47
C VAL A 216 3.59 11.10 -16.83
N TRP A 217 4.48 10.13 -17.09
CA TRP A 217 4.44 9.36 -18.34
C TRP A 217 3.24 8.42 -18.41
N TYR A 218 2.92 7.71 -17.33
CA TYR A 218 1.70 6.90 -17.22
C TYR A 218 0.43 7.74 -17.43
N ALA A 219 0.40 8.98 -16.92
CA ALA A 219 -0.73 9.88 -17.14
C ALA A 219 -0.86 10.36 -18.59
N GLN A 220 0.24 10.37 -19.37
CA GLN A 220 0.24 10.74 -20.79
C GLN A 220 -0.12 9.56 -21.70
N ASP A 221 0.31 8.36 -21.32
CA ASP A 221 0.12 7.13 -22.06
C ASP A 221 -0.17 5.99 -21.06
N PRO A 222 -1.44 5.58 -20.92
CA PRO A 222 -1.82 4.51 -19.99
C PRO A 222 -1.21 3.15 -20.32
N GLU A 223 -0.80 2.93 -21.58
CA GLU A 223 -0.19 1.69 -22.06
C GLU A 223 1.34 1.72 -21.88
N TYR A 224 1.91 2.85 -21.48
CA TYR A 224 3.34 2.99 -21.26
C TYR A 224 3.82 2.10 -20.11
N ALA A 225 4.58 1.05 -20.42
CA ALA A 225 5.32 0.27 -19.44
C ALA A 225 6.83 0.44 -19.68
N PRO A 226 7.65 0.76 -18.67
CA PRO A 226 9.09 0.87 -18.85
C PRO A 226 9.68 -0.47 -19.30
N GLU A 227 10.32 -0.50 -20.47
CA GLU A 227 10.97 -1.70 -20.98
C GLU A 227 12.23 -2.01 -20.17
N LEU A 228 12.63 -3.29 -20.13
CA LEU A 228 13.88 -3.67 -19.50
C LEU A 228 15.07 -3.29 -20.39
N ALA A 229 15.60 -2.09 -20.19
CA ALA A 229 16.80 -1.61 -20.85
C ALA A 229 18.01 -1.56 -19.89
N TRP A 230 19.20 -1.80 -20.43
CA TRP A 230 20.46 -1.80 -19.66
C TRP A 230 21.37 -0.61 -19.95
N ASN A 231 21.07 0.17 -21.00
CA ASN A 231 21.86 1.35 -21.36
C ASN A 231 21.50 2.53 -20.44
N PRO A 232 22.40 2.97 -19.53
CA PRO A 232 22.08 4.00 -18.54
C PRO A 232 21.84 5.40 -19.14
N THR A 233 22.17 5.62 -20.42
CA THR A 233 21.88 6.89 -21.10
C THR A 233 20.46 6.96 -21.68
N THR A 234 19.74 5.83 -21.68
CA THR A 234 18.34 5.77 -22.11
C THR A 234 17.44 5.98 -20.90
N ARG A 235 16.23 6.51 -21.12
CA ARG A 235 15.22 6.72 -20.08
C ARG A 235 14.97 5.44 -19.30
N ASP A 236 14.62 4.37 -20.01
CA ASP A 236 14.23 3.09 -19.41
C ASP A 236 15.42 2.39 -18.74
N GLY A 237 16.63 2.56 -19.29
CA GLY A 237 17.84 2.04 -18.66
C GLY A 237 18.20 2.78 -17.37
N LEU A 238 17.95 4.08 -17.30
CA LEU A 238 18.14 4.86 -16.09
C LEU A 238 17.14 4.43 -15.01
N VAL A 239 15.87 4.20 -15.37
CA VAL A 239 14.84 3.63 -14.47
C VAL A 239 15.28 2.27 -13.93
N THR A 240 15.72 1.35 -14.80
CA THR A 240 16.21 0.01 -14.40
C THR A 240 17.39 0.10 -13.43
N TRP A 241 18.42 0.90 -13.74
CA TRP A 241 19.61 1.00 -12.90
C TRP A 241 19.33 1.62 -11.54
N VAL A 242 18.54 2.70 -11.48
CA VAL A 242 18.19 3.33 -10.19
C VAL A 242 17.36 2.38 -9.33
N GLY A 243 16.39 1.69 -9.93
CA GLY A 243 15.59 0.70 -9.23
C GLY A 243 16.43 -0.46 -8.67
N LEU A 244 17.33 -1.03 -9.49
CA LEU A 244 18.23 -2.11 -9.08
C LEU A 244 19.18 -1.69 -7.96
N ILE A 245 19.86 -0.54 -8.11
CA ILE A 245 20.79 -0.02 -7.11
C ILE A 245 20.04 0.28 -5.81
N GLY A 246 18.89 0.93 -5.91
CA GLY A 246 18.04 1.28 -4.77
C GLY A 246 17.62 0.04 -3.96
N THR A 247 17.03 -0.95 -4.62
CA THR A 247 16.63 -2.20 -3.95
C THR A 247 17.82 -2.97 -3.39
N SER A 248 18.95 -3.01 -4.10
CA SER A 248 20.17 -3.66 -3.60
C SER A 248 20.69 -2.98 -2.32
N LEU A 249 20.69 -1.64 -2.29
CA LEU A 249 21.08 -0.88 -1.10
C LEU A 249 20.10 -1.11 0.05
N SER A 250 18.79 -1.15 -0.21
CA SER A 250 17.79 -1.50 0.81
C SER A 250 18.03 -2.90 1.39
N ILE A 251 18.34 -3.90 0.56
CA ILE A 251 18.68 -5.25 1.04
C ILE A 251 19.94 -5.22 1.91
N ILE A 252 20.98 -4.50 1.50
CA ILE A 252 22.23 -4.37 2.27
C ILE A 252 21.97 -3.71 3.63
N LEU A 253 21.19 -2.62 3.65
CA LEU A 253 20.83 -1.92 4.89
C LEU A 253 20.02 -2.83 5.82
N TYR A 254 19.00 -3.52 5.30
CA TYR A 254 18.17 -4.44 6.07
C TYR A 254 18.96 -5.63 6.65
N VAL A 255 19.81 -6.27 5.84
CA VAL A 255 20.65 -7.38 6.32
C VAL A 255 21.65 -6.90 7.37
N SER A 256 22.13 -5.66 7.24
CA SER A 256 23.05 -5.04 8.21
C SER A 256 22.35 -4.61 9.51
N SER A 257 21.04 -4.34 9.46
CA SER A 257 20.22 -3.97 10.63
C SER A 257 19.66 -5.16 11.40
N LYS A 258 19.88 -6.40 10.97
CA LYS A 258 19.35 -7.63 11.62
C LYS A 258 19.68 -7.81 13.11
N ASN A 259 20.59 -7.04 13.68
CA ASN A 259 20.86 -7.01 15.13
C ASN A 259 19.94 -6.03 15.91
N PHE A 260 19.01 -5.33 15.24
CA PHE A 260 18.20 -4.23 15.79
C PHE A 260 16.73 -4.64 16.10
N PHE A 261 16.38 -5.92 15.94
CA PHE A 261 15.01 -6.40 16.19
C PHE A 261 14.79 -6.64 17.70
N GLY A 262 14.62 -5.54 18.43
CA GLY A 262 14.19 -5.48 19.82
C GLY A 262 13.70 -4.07 20.18
N ASP A 263 12.40 -3.82 19.96
CA ASP A 263 11.55 -2.72 20.45
C ASP A 263 11.89 -1.24 20.17
N ASP A 264 10.93 -0.57 19.51
CA ASP A 264 10.74 0.88 19.52
C ASP A 264 9.92 1.29 20.77
N THR A 265 10.48 1.20 21.98
CA THR A 265 9.86 1.85 23.15
C THR A 265 10.34 3.31 23.26
N GLU A 266 9.54 4.19 23.87
CA GLU A 266 9.71 5.66 23.98
C GLU A 266 11.12 6.17 24.34
N ALA A 267 11.98 5.34 24.93
CA ALA A 267 13.40 5.62 25.17
C ALA A 267 14.14 6.10 23.91
N THR A 268 13.86 5.48 22.77
CA THR A 268 14.49 5.79 21.48
C THR A 268 13.87 7.04 20.86
N ILE A 269 12.64 7.42 21.22
CA ILE A 269 11.97 8.65 20.75
C ILE A 269 12.65 9.91 21.33
N GLY A 270 13.13 9.84 22.57
CA GLY A 270 13.86 10.93 23.21
C GLY A 270 15.16 11.32 22.50
N ASP A 271 15.92 10.34 22.01
CA ASP A 271 17.14 10.59 21.22
C ASP A 271 16.83 10.96 19.76
N LYS A 272 15.77 10.38 19.17
CA LYS A 272 15.26 10.70 17.82
C LYS A 272 14.88 12.19 17.68
N LEU A 273 14.28 12.81 18.70
CA LEU A 273 13.89 14.22 18.65
C LEU A 273 15.08 15.20 18.72
N ASN A 274 16.26 14.75 19.14
CA ASN A 274 17.42 15.62 19.35
C ASN A 274 18.48 15.54 18.23
N SER A 275 18.41 14.54 17.34
CA SER A 275 19.37 14.34 16.24
C SER A 275 18.68 14.04 14.91
N LEU A 276 18.89 14.91 13.92
CA LEU A 276 18.40 14.71 12.55
C LEU A 276 19.08 13.50 11.88
N ASP A 277 20.37 13.26 12.16
CA ASP A 277 21.11 12.15 11.58
C ASP A 277 20.54 10.81 12.05
N GLU A 278 20.19 10.70 13.34
CA GLU A 278 19.59 9.50 13.92
C GLU A 278 18.21 9.21 13.33
N THR A 279 17.42 10.26 13.14
CA THR A 279 16.11 10.20 12.49
C THR A 279 16.22 9.69 11.05
N LEU A 280 17.22 10.16 10.29
CA LEU A 280 17.44 9.75 8.90
C LEU A 280 17.92 8.31 8.78
N VAL A 281 18.76 7.85 9.72
CA VAL A 281 19.25 6.46 9.78
C VAL A 281 18.10 5.50 10.06
N HIS A 282 17.26 5.82 11.04
CA HIS A 282 16.08 5.03 11.39
C HIS A 282 15.07 4.99 10.25
N ALA A 283 14.74 6.13 9.65
CA ALA A 283 13.82 6.21 8.53
C ALA A 283 14.30 5.36 7.34
N ALA A 284 15.60 5.41 7.02
CA ALA A 284 16.19 4.57 5.98
C ALA A 284 16.09 3.08 6.31
N SER A 285 16.37 2.70 7.57
CA SER A 285 16.34 1.30 8.01
C SER A 285 14.92 0.72 8.04
N GLU A 286 13.94 1.49 8.54
CA GLU A 286 12.52 1.12 8.50
C GLU A 286 12.02 0.96 7.05
N THR A 287 12.43 1.86 6.15
CA THR A 287 12.04 1.80 4.74
C THR A 287 12.69 0.60 4.04
N ALA A 288 13.98 0.36 4.29
CA ALA A 288 14.72 -0.77 3.73
C ALA A 288 14.11 -2.12 4.12
N PHE A 289 13.62 -2.24 5.36
CA PHE A 289 12.85 -3.40 5.82
C PHE A 289 11.57 -3.61 5.00
N VAL A 290 10.80 -2.54 4.75
CA VAL A 290 9.60 -2.60 3.91
C VAL A 290 9.97 -3.00 2.48
N THR A 291 10.99 -2.39 1.87
CA THR A 291 11.47 -2.72 0.52
C THR A 291 11.79 -4.21 0.36
N PHE A 292 12.51 -4.79 1.32
CA PHE A 292 12.89 -6.20 1.27
C PHE A 292 11.66 -7.11 1.15
N TRP A 293 10.64 -6.86 1.97
CA TRP A 293 9.42 -7.68 1.96
C TRP A 293 8.50 -7.39 0.79
N VAL A 294 8.42 -6.15 0.32
CA VAL A 294 7.71 -5.80 -0.92
C VAL A 294 8.32 -6.56 -2.11
N LEU A 295 9.66 -6.60 -2.21
CA LEU A 295 10.34 -7.41 -3.24
C LEU A 295 9.95 -8.89 -3.14
N ILE A 296 9.96 -9.48 -1.94
CA ILE A 296 9.56 -10.88 -1.75
C ILE A 296 8.10 -11.09 -2.16
N ALA A 297 7.23 -10.13 -1.88
CA ALA A 297 5.82 -10.21 -2.23
C ALA A 297 5.60 -10.13 -3.76
N TYR A 298 6.26 -9.20 -4.46
CA TYR A 298 6.23 -9.13 -5.92
C TYR A 298 6.75 -10.40 -6.56
N LEU A 299 7.87 -10.95 -6.08
CA LEU A 299 8.40 -12.22 -6.57
C LEU A 299 7.43 -13.39 -6.33
N ALA A 300 6.82 -13.45 -5.14
CA ALA A 300 5.86 -14.50 -4.80
C ALA A 300 4.59 -14.41 -5.67
N PHE A 301 4.12 -13.20 -5.94
CA PHE A 301 2.98 -12.94 -6.82
C PHE A 301 3.27 -13.38 -8.26
N GLU A 302 4.34 -12.85 -8.86
CA GLU A 302 4.72 -13.16 -10.25
C GLU A 302 4.99 -14.64 -10.47
N LEU A 303 5.76 -15.28 -9.57
CA LEU A 303 6.01 -16.71 -9.65
C LEU A 303 4.74 -17.55 -9.40
N GLY A 304 3.84 -17.06 -8.55
CA GLY A 304 2.53 -17.68 -8.29
C GLY A 304 1.63 -17.67 -9.51
N MET A 305 1.54 -16.53 -10.21
CA MET A 305 0.81 -16.38 -11.47
C MET A 305 1.33 -17.37 -12.52
N ILE A 306 2.66 -17.39 -12.74
CA ILE A 306 3.31 -18.32 -13.67
C ILE A 306 3.06 -19.79 -13.29
N ALA A 307 3.11 -20.12 -12.00
CA ALA A 307 2.92 -21.49 -11.51
C ALA A 307 1.46 -21.97 -11.65
N SER A 308 0.50 -21.07 -11.47
CA SER A 308 -0.93 -21.36 -11.60
C SER A 308 -1.39 -21.49 -13.06
N GLY A 309 -0.65 -20.85 -13.99
CA GLY A 309 -1.01 -20.82 -15.42
C GLY A 309 -2.31 -20.08 -15.71
N ILE A 310 -2.80 -19.29 -14.75
CA ILE A 310 -3.95 -18.41 -14.91
C ILE A 310 -3.48 -17.20 -15.71
N ASN A 311 -4.01 -17.02 -16.91
CA ASN A 311 -3.75 -15.81 -17.68
C ASN A 311 -4.69 -14.70 -17.22
N GLU A 312 -4.23 -13.45 -17.35
CA GLU A 312 -4.98 -12.25 -16.99
C GLU A 312 -6.33 -12.15 -17.75
N GLU A 313 -6.40 -12.75 -18.95
CA GLU A 313 -7.60 -12.87 -19.79
C GLU A 313 -8.64 -13.88 -19.25
N ASP A 314 -8.22 -14.97 -18.59
CA ASP A 314 -9.14 -16.01 -18.07
C ASP A 314 -10.01 -15.46 -16.92
N LEU A 315 -9.53 -14.40 -16.27
CA LEU A 315 -10.20 -13.68 -15.19
C LEU A 315 -11.33 -12.76 -15.70
N ALA A 316 -11.22 -12.34 -16.97
CA ALA A 316 -12.15 -11.43 -17.64
C ALA A 316 -13.29 -12.14 -18.39
N GLU A 317 -13.18 -13.46 -18.61
CA GLU A 317 -14.15 -14.26 -19.39
C GLU A 317 -15.55 -14.35 -18.75
N HIS A 318 -15.70 -13.95 -17.48
CA HIS A 318 -16.98 -13.86 -16.76
C HIS A 318 -17.52 -12.42 -16.61
N GLY A 319 -17.13 -11.49 -17.49
CA GLY A 319 -17.27 -10.02 -17.35
C GLY A 319 -18.67 -9.41 -17.11
N ALA A 320 -19.75 -10.20 -17.08
CA ALA A 320 -21.11 -9.72 -16.83
C ALA A 320 -21.88 -10.59 -15.82
N GLY A 321 -22.71 -9.94 -14.99
CA GLY A 321 -23.58 -10.59 -14.01
C GLY A 321 -23.09 -10.51 -12.58
N ALA A 322 -23.90 -11.00 -11.64
CA ALA A 322 -23.56 -11.04 -10.22
C ALA A 322 -22.29 -11.88 -9.93
N GLY A 323 -21.99 -12.90 -10.75
CA GLY A 323 -20.76 -13.69 -10.65
C GLY A 323 -19.50 -12.86 -10.92
N ALA A 324 -19.56 -11.94 -11.90
CA ALA A 324 -18.47 -11.03 -12.23
C ALA A 324 -18.07 -10.15 -11.04
N VAL A 325 -19.06 -9.67 -10.29
CA VAL A 325 -18.84 -8.86 -9.07
C VAL A 325 -18.03 -9.63 -8.03
N ILE A 326 -18.40 -10.89 -7.78
CA ILE A 326 -17.72 -11.73 -6.77
C ILE A 326 -16.30 -12.07 -7.23
N VAL A 327 -16.12 -12.41 -8.52
CA VAL A 327 -14.79 -12.67 -9.08
C VAL A 327 -13.93 -11.41 -8.97
N ALA A 328 -14.44 -10.26 -9.38
CA ALA A 328 -13.71 -9.00 -9.33
C ALA A 328 -13.30 -8.59 -7.90
N ALA A 329 -14.16 -8.83 -6.90
CA ALA A 329 -13.80 -8.67 -5.49
C ALA A 329 -12.71 -9.67 -5.06
N ALA A 330 -12.83 -10.94 -5.45
CA ALA A 330 -11.83 -11.96 -5.13
C ALA A 330 -10.45 -11.64 -5.74
N VAL A 331 -10.40 -11.02 -6.92
CA VAL A 331 -9.17 -10.51 -7.52
C VAL A 331 -8.59 -9.35 -6.71
N GLY A 332 -9.44 -8.51 -6.11
CA GLY A 332 -9.01 -7.45 -5.20
C GLY A 332 -8.30 -7.96 -3.94
N LEU A 333 -8.53 -9.21 -3.53
CA LEU A 333 -7.80 -9.84 -2.42
C LEU A 333 -6.30 -10.01 -2.70
N ILE A 334 -5.91 -9.97 -3.97
CA ILE A 334 -4.52 -10.10 -4.40
C ILE A 334 -3.84 -8.75 -4.19
N PRO A 335 -2.87 -8.66 -3.28
CA PRO A 335 -2.21 -7.39 -2.99
C PRO A 335 -1.35 -6.92 -4.16
N GLY A 336 -1.31 -5.60 -4.34
CA GLY A 336 -0.51 -4.91 -5.36
C GLY A 336 -1.36 -4.13 -6.35
N CYS A 337 -0.75 -3.21 -7.08
CA CYS A 337 -1.45 -2.40 -8.08
C CYS A 337 -1.82 -3.18 -9.36
N GLY A 338 -1.06 -4.23 -9.72
CA GLY A 338 -1.23 -5.01 -10.96
C GLY A 338 -2.65 -5.55 -11.20
N PRO A 339 -3.23 -6.35 -10.28
CA PRO A 339 -4.60 -6.86 -10.43
C PRO A 339 -5.65 -5.76 -10.61
N GLN A 340 -5.43 -4.58 -10.01
CA GLN A 340 -6.32 -3.42 -10.13
C GLN A 340 -6.19 -2.72 -11.49
N ILE A 341 -4.95 -2.57 -11.97
CA ILE A 341 -4.64 -2.00 -13.29
C ILE A 341 -5.27 -2.85 -14.38
N ILE A 342 -5.17 -4.18 -14.28
CA ILE A 342 -5.79 -5.12 -15.23
C ILE A 342 -7.31 -4.95 -15.22
N ALA A 343 -7.94 -4.92 -14.04
CA ALA A 343 -9.39 -4.74 -13.93
C ALA A 343 -9.86 -3.40 -14.52
N ILE A 344 -9.14 -2.30 -14.25
CA ILE A 344 -9.45 -0.99 -14.81
C ILE A 344 -9.26 -0.95 -16.33
N SER A 345 -8.18 -1.54 -16.83
CA SER A 345 -7.91 -1.58 -18.28
C SER A 345 -8.97 -2.39 -19.01
N ALA A 346 -9.33 -3.58 -18.47
CA ALA A 346 -10.43 -4.39 -18.98
C ALA A 346 -11.78 -3.66 -18.92
N TYR A 347 -11.99 -2.76 -17.96
CA TYR A 347 -13.20 -1.93 -17.93
C TYR A 347 -13.17 -0.88 -19.03
N VAL A 348 -12.04 -0.19 -19.22
CA VAL A 348 -11.86 0.82 -20.28
C VAL A 348 -12.07 0.21 -21.67
N GLU A 349 -11.66 -1.04 -21.86
CA GLU A 349 -11.88 -1.81 -23.10
C GLU A 349 -13.32 -2.37 -23.23
N GLY A 350 -14.18 -2.18 -22.23
CA GLY A 350 -15.56 -2.66 -22.23
C GLY A 350 -15.73 -4.17 -21.94
N VAL A 351 -14.67 -4.84 -21.48
CA VAL A 351 -14.66 -6.27 -21.16
C VAL A 351 -15.36 -6.55 -19.83
N ILE A 352 -15.11 -5.73 -18.80
CA ILE A 352 -15.77 -5.88 -17.49
C ILE A 352 -16.85 -4.82 -17.25
N SER A 353 -17.89 -5.20 -16.53
CA SER A 353 -18.98 -4.29 -16.15
C SER A 353 -18.60 -3.31 -15.04
N PHE A 354 -19.19 -2.11 -15.03
CA PHE A 354 -19.01 -1.12 -13.96
C PHE A 354 -19.24 -1.66 -12.53
N PRO A 355 -20.27 -2.51 -12.26
CA PRO A 355 -20.43 -3.15 -10.96
C PRO A 355 -19.24 -4.01 -10.53
N ALA A 356 -18.62 -4.72 -11.48
CA ALA A 356 -17.42 -5.52 -11.24
C ALA A 356 -16.22 -4.61 -10.95
N LEU A 357 -16.05 -3.52 -11.71
CA LEU A 357 -15.03 -2.50 -11.46
C LEU A 357 -15.12 -1.93 -10.05
N VAL A 358 -16.31 -1.46 -9.63
CA VAL A 358 -16.52 -0.89 -8.28
C VAL A 358 -16.21 -1.91 -7.20
N SER A 359 -16.58 -3.18 -7.41
CA SER A 359 -16.28 -4.25 -6.47
C SER A 359 -14.76 -4.50 -6.38
N ASN A 360 -14.05 -4.56 -7.50
CA ASN A 360 -12.60 -4.68 -7.47
C ASN A 360 -11.95 -3.46 -6.79
N ALA A 361 -12.40 -2.25 -7.11
CA ALA A 361 -11.84 -1.01 -6.58
C ALA A 361 -11.97 -0.89 -5.05
N ILE A 362 -13.10 -1.32 -4.47
CA ILE A 362 -13.32 -1.30 -3.01
C ILE A 362 -12.56 -2.44 -2.32
N SER A 363 -12.43 -3.59 -2.98
CA SER A 363 -11.80 -4.78 -2.40
C SER A 363 -10.27 -4.77 -2.46
N GLN A 364 -9.69 -3.89 -3.26
CA GLN A 364 -8.26 -3.85 -3.51
C GLN A 364 -7.53 -2.97 -2.49
N ASP A 365 -6.65 -3.59 -1.71
CA ASP A 365 -5.87 -2.91 -0.68
C ASP A 365 -4.61 -2.21 -1.23
N GLY A 366 -4.21 -2.53 -2.47
CA GLY A 366 -3.05 -1.97 -3.17
C GLY A 366 -1.71 -2.34 -2.51
N ASP A 367 -0.64 -1.63 -2.88
CA ASP A 367 0.70 -1.88 -2.28
C ASP A 367 0.77 -1.48 -0.79
N ALA A 368 -0.20 -0.72 -0.30
CA ALA A 368 -0.30 -0.34 1.10
C ALA A 368 -0.54 -1.54 2.03
N LEU A 369 -1.06 -2.67 1.52
CA LEU A 369 -1.20 -3.88 2.33
C LEU A 369 0.16 -4.46 2.75
N PHE A 370 1.22 -4.30 1.94
CA PHE A 370 2.51 -4.94 2.23
C PHE A 370 3.15 -4.45 3.54
N PRO A 371 3.26 -3.13 3.82
CA PRO A 371 3.71 -2.66 5.14
C PRO A 371 2.90 -3.23 6.30
N LEU A 372 1.57 -3.33 6.15
CA LEU A 372 0.69 -3.85 7.20
C LEU A 372 0.87 -5.36 7.39
N LEU A 373 0.97 -6.13 6.31
CA LEU A 373 1.20 -7.58 6.33
C LEU A 373 2.50 -7.94 7.06
N VAL A 374 3.52 -7.11 6.87
CA VAL A 374 4.84 -7.32 7.47
C VAL A 374 4.85 -7.00 8.96
N ARG A 375 4.16 -5.94 9.40
CA ARG A 375 4.13 -5.53 10.82
C ARG A 375 3.04 -6.22 11.64
N HIS A 376 1.87 -6.47 11.06
CA HIS A 376 0.70 -7.04 11.71
C HIS A 376 -0.06 -7.98 10.77
N LYS A 377 0.38 -9.24 10.71
CA LYS A 377 -0.18 -10.24 9.77
C LYS A 377 -1.68 -10.45 9.98
N VAL A 378 -2.10 -10.54 11.24
CA VAL A 378 -3.52 -10.74 11.60
C VAL A 378 -4.35 -9.55 11.17
N ALA A 379 -3.85 -8.32 11.38
CA ALA A 379 -4.52 -7.11 10.96
C ALA A 379 -4.65 -7.02 9.43
N SER A 380 -3.60 -7.39 8.69
CA SER A 380 -3.64 -7.42 7.22
C SER A 380 -4.66 -8.42 6.68
N ILE A 381 -4.69 -9.66 7.17
CA ILE A 381 -5.66 -10.68 6.72
C ILE A 381 -7.09 -10.22 7.00
N TRP A 382 -7.35 -9.70 8.20
CA TRP A 382 -8.68 -9.19 8.52
C TRP A 382 -9.02 -7.95 7.72
N ALA A 383 -8.07 -7.04 7.45
CA ALA A 383 -8.34 -5.84 6.69
C ALA A 383 -8.90 -6.19 5.30
N THR A 384 -8.23 -7.12 4.61
CA THR A 384 -8.66 -7.62 3.31
C THR A 384 -10.06 -8.26 3.35
N ILE A 385 -10.40 -9.01 4.40
CA ILE A 385 -11.76 -9.55 4.58
C ILE A 385 -12.79 -8.42 4.78
N HIS A 386 -12.44 -7.43 5.59
CA HIS A 386 -13.32 -6.30 5.94
C HIS A 386 -13.51 -5.31 4.79
N THR A 387 -12.58 -5.24 3.82
CA THR A 387 -12.71 -4.45 2.59
C THR A 387 -13.48 -5.20 1.50
N THR A 388 -13.34 -6.54 1.42
CA THR A 388 -14.06 -7.37 0.44
C THR A 388 -15.57 -7.44 0.68
N LEU A 389 -16.01 -7.49 1.93
CA LEU A 389 -17.44 -7.56 2.25
C LEU A 389 -18.25 -6.35 1.71
N PRO A 390 -17.89 -5.09 2.01
CA PRO A 390 -18.58 -3.94 1.42
C PRO A 390 -18.39 -3.88 -0.10
N ALA A 391 -17.27 -4.38 -0.63
CA ALA A 391 -17.03 -4.43 -2.07
C ALA A 391 -18.09 -5.24 -2.82
N ILE A 392 -18.39 -6.45 -2.32
CA ILE A 392 -19.41 -7.32 -2.92
C ILE A 392 -20.80 -6.70 -2.75
N ILE A 393 -21.11 -6.16 -1.57
CA ILE A 393 -22.42 -5.54 -1.30
C ILE A 393 -22.68 -4.37 -2.26
N VAL A 394 -21.71 -3.47 -2.39
CA VAL A 394 -21.82 -2.27 -3.24
C VAL A 394 -21.83 -2.64 -4.72
N GLY A 395 -20.96 -3.57 -5.13
CA GLY A 395 -20.97 -4.10 -6.50
C GLY A 395 -22.32 -4.73 -6.87
N LEU A 396 -22.90 -5.56 -6.01
CA LEU A 396 -24.21 -6.15 -6.25
C LEU A 396 -25.34 -5.10 -6.24
N ALA A 397 -25.23 -4.06 -5.41
CA ALA A 397 -26.17 -2.95 -5.41
C ALA A 397 -26.13 -2.17 -6.73
N PHE A 398 -24.95 -1.90 -7.29
CA PHE A 398 -24.81 -1.31 -8.62
C PHE A 398 -25.32 -2.24 -9.72
N PHE A 399 -25.04 -3.53 -9.64
CA PHE A 399 -25.55 -4.52 -10.59
C PHE A 399 -27.08 -4.50 -10.63
N TRP A 400 -27.73 -4.50 -9.47
CA TRP A 400 -29.18 -4.39 -9.38
C TRP A 400 -29.70 -3.04 -9.90
N ALA A 401 -29.11 -1.93 -9.45
CA ALA A 401 -29.55 -0.59 -9.86
C ALA A 401 -29.41 -0.34 -11.37
N MET A 402 -28.34 -0.82 -12.00
CA MET A 402 -28.14 -0.71 -13.45
C MET A 402 -29.12 -1.60 -14.24
N GLY A 403 -29.59 -2.70 -13.66
CA GLY A 403 -30.66 -3.51 -14.24
C GLY A 403 -32.03 -2.83 -14.22
N GLU A 404 -32.35 -2.11 -13.14
CA GLU A 404 -33.63 -1.39 -12.97
C GLU A 404 -33.64 -0.02 -13.68
N TYR A 405 -32.49 0.64 -13.78
CA TYR A 405 -32.36 1.98 -14.35
C TYR A 405 -31.39 1.99 -15.55
N PRO A 406 -31.87 1.74 -16.79
CA PRO A 406 -31.03 1.71 -18.00
C PRO A 406 -30.30 3.00 -18.33
N SER A 407 -30.66 4.13 -17.70
CA SER A 407 -29.90 5.37 -17.79
C SER A 407 -28.57 5.31 -17.02
N LEU A 408 -28.44 4.47 -15.98
CA LEU A 408 -27.19 4.31 -15.24
C LEU A 408 -26.16 3.54 -16.07
N THR A 409 -26.47 2.32 -16.49
CA THR A 409 -26.50 1.97 -17.92
C THR A 409 -25.51 2.67 -18.84
N GLY A 410 -26.08 3.50 -19.72
CA GLY A 410 -25.35 4.27 -20.71
C GLY A 410 -24.53 5.44 -20.17
N ASN A 411 -24.52 5.70 -18.86
CA ASN A 411 -23.65 6.72 -18.25
C ASN A 411 -22.40 6.12 -17.59
N LEU A 412 -22.45 4.85 -17.21
CA LEU A 412 -21.43 4.19 -16.40
C LEU A 412 -20.76 3.01 -17.12
N GLN A 413 -21.33 2.50 -18.21
CA GLN A 413 -20.67 1.50 -19.03
C GLN A 413 -20.12 2.17 -20.31
N PRO A 414 -18.85 1.94 -20.69
CA PRO A 414 -18.28 2.44 -21.94
C PRO A 414 -18.90 1.79 -23.19
#